data_AF-A0A4U5NNI7-F1
#
_entry.id   AF-A0A4U5NNI7-F1
#
_cell.length_a   1.000
_cell.length_b   1.000
_cell.length_c   1.000
_cell.angle_alpha   90.00
_cell.angle_beta   90.00
_cell.angle_gamma   90.00
#
_symmetry.space_group_name_H-M   'P 1'
#
loop_
_entity.id
_entity.type
_entity.pdbx_description
1 polymer ?
#
loop_
_entity_poly.entity_id
_entity_poly.type
_entity_poly.pdbx_seq_one_letter_code
_entity_poly.pdbx_strand_id
1 'polypeptide(L)'
;MQFSIAKILERYKSHSEVMATSSKDANDSEVYFGKYTNLKSVAEILQIPQRKLEGSCPGEQTLSEFVQQATQLDAALKYVRARKMSSLEIAHKQRIPVKNNGPGDPIQAIHLFEFKMQLMLESVKSLQDKEKMLEEENQQLQKQIVAMKKGGEIYNGKVDHPLGHPPQQRTLCLLK
;
A
#
# COMPACT_ATOMS: atom_id res chain seq x y z
N MET A 1 -34.90 -15.97 10.40
CA MET A 1 -34.88 -17.32 9.76
C MET A 1 -33.88 -17.28 8.62
N GLN A 2 -32.77 -18.02 8.71
CA GLN A 2 -31.87 -18.17 7.57
C GLN A 2 -32.36 -19.34 6.71
N PHE A 3 -32.77 -19.05 5.47
CA PHE A 3 -33.15 -20.08 4.50
C PHE A 3 -31.91 -20.53 3.75
N SER A 4 -31.53 -21.78 3.91
CA SER A 4 -30.45 -22.39 3.13
C SER A 4 -31.01 -22.90 1.80
N ILE A 5 -30.26 -22.68 0.71
CA ILE A 5 -30.56 -23.23 -0.63
C ILE A 5 -30.82 -24.74 -0.54
N ALA A 6 -30.07 -25.46 0.29
CA ALA A 6 -30.26 -26.89 0.51
C ALA A 6 -31.67 -27.22 1.06
N LYS A 7 -32.14 -26.46 2.05
CA LYS A 7 -33.48 -26.63 2.65
C LYS A 7 -34.63 -26.27 1.70
N ILE A 8 -34.38 -25.39 0.74
CA ILE A 8 -35.36 -25.03 -0.29
C ILE A 8 -35.45 -26.16 -1.33
N LEU A 9 -34.31 -26.67 -1.79
CA LEU A 9 -34.25 -27.77 -2.74
C LEU A 9 -34.84 -29.06 -2.17
N GLU A 10 -34.58 -29.35 -0.89
CA GLU A 10 -35.13 -30.52 -0.20
C GLU A 10 -36.66 -30.49 -0.16
N ARG A 11 -37.26 -29.35 0.23
CA ARG A 11 -38.72 -29.18 0.23
C ARG A 11 -39.33 -29.33 -1.16
N TYR A 12 -38.67 -28.80 -2.18
CA TYR A 12 -39.15 -28.92 -3.55
C TYR A 12 -39.04 -30.36 -4.06
N LYS A 13 -37.97 -31.08 -3.69
CA LYS A 13 -37.81 -32.52 -4.00
C LYS A 13 -38.98 -33.32 -3.43
N SER A 14 -39.23 -33.22 -2.13
CA SER A 14 -40.33 -33.95 -1.48
C SER A 14 -41.69 -33.58 -2.06
N HIS A 15 -41.91 -32.31 -2.39
CA HIS A 15 -43.14 -31.87 -3.04
C HIS A 15 -43.29 -32.47 -4.45
N SER A 16 -42.23 -32.53 -5.24
CA SER A 16 -42.26 -33.13 -6.58
C SER A 16 -42.55 -34.62 -6.54
N GLU A 17 -42.00 -35.34 -5.56
CA GLU A 17 -42.24 -36.78 -5.35
C GLU A 17 -43.70 -37.05 -4.95
N VAL A 18 -44.25 -36.27 -4.01
CA VAL A 18 -45.66 -36.38 -3.59
C VAL A 18 -46.62 -36.14 -4.77
N MET A 19 -46.34 -35.13 -5.61
CA MET A 19 -47.17 -34.82 -6.76
C MET A 19 -47.06 -35.85 -7.89
N ALA A 20 -45.87 -36.41 -8.12
CA ALA A 20 -45.67 -37.50 -9.09
C ALA A 20 -46.46 -38.77 -8.73
N THR A 21 -46.58 -39.09 -7.44
CA THR A 21 -47.34 -40.26 -6.96
C THR A 21 -48.87 -40.07 -6.97
N SER A 22 -49.35 -38.84 -7.15
CA SER A 22 -50.78 -38.49 -7.12
C SER A 22 -51.40 -38.40 -8.53
N SER A 23 -50.59 -38.20 -9.58
CA SER A 23 -51.08 -38.13 -10.96
C SER A 23 -51.28 -39.53 -11.57
N LYS A 24 -52.37 -39.70 -12.33
CA LYS A 24 -52.71 -40.94 -13.04
C LYS A 24 -52.11 -41.03 -14.45
N ASP A 25 -51.56 -39.93 -14.97
CA ASP A 25 -50.97 -39.87 -16.31
C ASP A 25 -49.43 -39.90 -16.23
N ALA A 26 -48.83 -40.85 -16.96
CA ALA A 26 -47.37 -41.08 -16.96
C ALA A 26 -46.56 -39.84 -17.39
N ASN A 27 -47.15 -38.97 -18.21
CA ASN A 27 -46.51 -37.76 -18.73
C ASN A 27 -46.33 -36.65 -17.69
N ASP A 28 -47.17 -36.58 -16.64
CA ASP A 28 -47.09 -35.51 -15.64
C ASP A 28 -45.89 -35.71 -14.71
N SER A 29 -45.59 -36.97 -14.36
CA SER A 29 -44.46 -37.33 -13.49
C SER A 29 -43.12 -36.85 -14.07
N GLU A 30 -42.93 -37.00 -15.39
CA GLU A 30 -41.71 -36.55 -16.07
C GLU A 30 -41.57 -35.01 -16.07
N VAL A 31 -42.68 -34.29 -16.17
CA VAL A 31 -42.70 -32.81 -16.13
C VAL A 31 -42.30 -32.28 -14.74
N TYR A 32 -42.78 -32.89 -13.66
CA TYR A 32 -42.42 -32.49 -12.30
C TYR A 32 -40.96 -32.85 -11.96
N PHE A 33 -40.49 -34.03 -12.36
CA PHE A 33 -39.10 -34.44 -12.21
C PHE A 33 -38.14 -33.50 -12.97
N GLY A 34 -38.48 -33.16 -14.22
CA GLY A 34 -37.70 -32.23 -15.04
C GLY A 34 -37.58 -30.83 -14.45
N LYS A 35 -38.63 -30.32 -13.80
CA LYS A 35 -38.60 -29.02 -13.08
C LYS A 35 -37.66 -29.06 -11.88
N TYR A 36 -37.65 -30.15 -11.11
CA TYR A 36 -36.73 -30.30 -9.98
C TYR A 36 -35.28 -30.42 -10.44
N THR A 37 -34.99 -31.21 -11.49
CA THR A 37 -33.63 -31.33 -12.03
C THR A 37 -33.12 -30.00 -12.59
N ASN A 38 -33.98 -29.24 -13.26
CA ASN A 38 -33.64 -27.90 -13.74
C ASN A 38 -33.32 -26.97 -12.56
N LEU A 39 -34.18 -26.90 -11.55
CA LEU A 39 -33.98 -26.08 -10.36
C LEU A 39 -32.69 -26.46 -9.60
N LYS A 40 -32.40 -27.76 -9.47
CA LYS A 40 -31.17 -28.28 -8.86
C LYS A 40 -29.93 -27.81 -9.61
N SER A 41 -29.95 -27.91 -10.95
CA SER A 41 -28.83 -27.43 -11.78
C SER A 41 -28.61 -25.91 -11.67
N VAL A 42 -29.69 -25.11 -11.64
CA VAL A 42 -29.62 -23.66 -11.43
C VAL A 42 -29.04 -23.32 -10.05
N ALA A 43 -29.43 -24.06 -9.00
CA ALA A 43 -28.91 -23.86 -7.66
C ALA A 43 -27.42 -24.22 -7.52
N GLU A 44 -26.95 -25.24 -8.25
CA GLU A 44 -25.53 -25.59 -8.33
C GLU A 44 -24.71 -24.48 -9.01
N ILE A 45 -25.24 -23.87 -10.08
CA ILE A 45 -24.62 -22.72 -10.74
C ILE A 45 -24.56 -21.51 -9.79
N LEU A 46 -25.64 -21.22 -9.06
CA LEU A 46 -25.70 -20.10 -8.09
C LEU A 46 -24.81 -20.31 -6.86
N GLN A 47 -24.51 -21.55 -6.48
CA GLN A 47 -23.51 -21.85 -5.45
C GLN A 47 -22.08 -21.48 -5.86
N ILE A 48 -21.79 -21.35 -7.16
CA ILE A 48 -20.45 -20.95 -7.63
C ILE A 48 -20.16 -19.48 -7.27
N PRO A 49 -21.02 -18.48 -7.60
CA PRO A 49 -20.88 -17.12 -7.09
C PRO A 49 -20.86 -17.04 -5.57
N GLN A 50 -21.74 -17.79 -4.88
CA GLN A 50 -21.80 -17.76 -3.42
C GLN A 50 -20.50 -18.27 -2.79
N ARG A 51 -19.93 -19.38 -3.28
CA ARG A 51 -18.59 -19.84 -2.84
C ARG A 51 -17.46 -18.88 -3.22
N LYS A 52 -17.60 -18.09 -4.29
CA LYS A 52 -16.61 -17.05 -4.64
C LYS A 52 -16.70 -15.83 -3.73
N LEU A 53 -17.89 -15.50 -3.25
CA LEU A 53 -18.14 -14.47 -2.23
C LEU A 53 -17.73 -14.93 -0.82
N GLU A 54 -18.00 -16.19 -0.48
CA GLU A 54 -17.74 -16.80 0.83
C GLU A 54 -16.29 -17.31 0.95
N GLY A 55 -15.66 -17.68 -0.17
CA GLY A 55 -14.27 -18.17 -0.27
C GLY A 55 -13.23 -17.13 -0.65
N SER A 56 -13.59 -15.85 -0.70
CA SER A 56 -12.63 -14.74 -0.82
C SER A 56 -13.00 -13.64 0.17
N CYS A 57 -12.97 -13.98 1.46
CA CYS A 57 -12.54 -13.00 2.43
C CYS A 57 -11.11 -12.59 2.01
N PRO A 58 -10.80 -11.30 1.73
CA PRO A 58 -9.42 -10.90 1.49
C PRO A 58 -8.62 -11.41 2.70
N GLY A 59 -7.62 -12.25 2.44
CA GLY A 59 -6.92 -12.97 3.49
C GLY A 59 -6.51 -12.01 4.60
N GLU A 60 -6.49 -12.49 5.85
CA GLU A 60 -6.03 -11.69 7.01
C GLU A 60 -4.76 -10.89 6.71
N GLN A 61 -3.88 -11.39 5.83
CA GLN A 61 -2.74 -10.67 5.27
C GLN A 61 -3.13 -9.37 4.52
N THR A 62 -4.04 -9.42 3.54
CA THR A 62 -4.52 -8.25 2.79
C THR A 62 -5.25 -7.24 3.68
N LEU A 63 -6.03 -7.72 4.66
CA LEU A 63 -6.68 -6.82 5.63
C LEU A 63 -5.66 -6.18 6.57
N SER A 64 -4.65 -6.94 7.03
CA SER A 64 -3.59 -6.39 7.87
C SER A 64 -2.72 -5.37 7.12
N GLU A 65 -2.42 -5.62 5.85
CA GLU A 65 -1.67 -4.71 4.98
C GLU A 65 -2.43 -3.40 4.77
N PHE A 66 -3.74 -3.48 4.54
CA PHE A 66 -4.59 -2.29 4.40
C PHE A 66 -4.67 -1.48 5.69
N VAL A 67 -4.84 -2.14 6.84
CA VAL A 67 -4.84 -1.47 8.16
C VAL A 67 -3.48 -0.83 8.46
N GLN A 68 -2.39 -1.50 8.11
CA GLN A 68 -1.04 -0.97 8.27
C GLN A 68 -0.83 0.27 7.39
N GLN A 69 -1.25 0.21 6.12
CA GLN A 69 -1.19 1.36 5.20
C GLN A 69 -2.04 2.53 5.69
N ALA A 70 -3.26 2.28 6.19
CA ALA A 70 -4.12 3.31 6.76
C ALA A 70 -3.46 3.98 7.99
N THR A 71 -2.81 3.18 8.83
CA THR A 71 -2.07 3.67 10.00
C THR A 71 -0.87 4.54 9.58
N GLN A 72 -0.13 4.12 8.54
CA GLN A 72 1.00 4.88 8.01
C GLN A 72 0.57 6.22 7.39
N LEU A 73 -0.55 6.24 6.68
CA LEU A 73 -1.16 7.46 6.13
C LEU A 73 -1.60 8.42 7.25
N ASP A 74 -2.22 7.92 8.32
CA ASP A 74 -2.63 8.74 9.47
C ASP A 74 -1.42 9.37 10.18
N ALA A 75 -0.35 8.61 10.39
CA ALA A 75 0.90 9.13 10.96
C ALA A 75 1.54 10.21 10.07
N ALA A 76 1.61 9.98 8.75
CA ALA A 76 2.14 10.95 7.80
C ALA A 76 1.30 12.23 7.76
N LEU A 77 -0.03 12.11 7.79
CA LEU A 77 -0.96 13.24 7.83
C LEU A 77 -0.79 14.07 9.12
N LYS A 78 -0.67 13.40 10.28
CA LYS A 78 -0.38 14.04 11.56
C LYS A 78 0.93 14.82 11.51
N TYR A 79 1.98 14.22 10.97
CA TYR A 79 3.27 14.89 10.77
C TYR A 79 3.15 16.13 9.87
N VAL A 80 2.49 16.02 8.71
CA VAL A 80 2.29 17.14 7.79
C VAL A 80 1.49 18.27 8.45
N ARG A 81 0.43 17.94 9.20
CA ARG A 81 -0.37 18.93 9.94
C ARG A 81 0.46 19.62 11.02
N ALA A 82 1.23 18.86 11.80
CA ALA A 82 2.10 19.42 12.84
C ALA A 82 3.14 20.36 12.22
N ARG A 83 3.80 19.94 11.14
CA ARG A 83 4.78 20.79 10.43
C ARG A 83 4.14 22.06 9.87
N LYS A 84 2.97 21.95 9.24
CA LYS A 84 2.21 23.10 8.74
C LYS A 84 1.81 24.05 9.88
N MET A 85 1.36 23.51 11.01
CA MET A 85 1.01 24.27 12.21
C MET A 85 2.23 25.01 12.77
N SER A 86 3.38 24.34 12.90
CA SER A 86 4.62 24.96 13.38
C SER A 86 5.10 26.05 12.43
N SER A 87 5.02 25.86 11.11
CA SER A 87 5.33 26.92 10.14
C SER A 87 4.37 28.11 10.24
N LEU A 88 3.08 27.87 10.49
CA LEU A 88 2.09 28.92 10.71
C LEU A 88 2.27 29.62 12.07
N GLU A 89 2.66 28.90 13.11
CA GLU A 89 2.93 29.47 14.44
C GLU A 89 4.19 30.33 14.43
N ILE A 90 5.24 29.91 13.71
CA ILE A 90 6.41 30.73 13.41
C ILE A 90 6.00 31.98 12.62
N ALA A 91 5.15 31.82 11.59
CA ALA A 91 4.62 32.96 10.83
C ALA A 91 3.77 33.92 11.67
N HIS A 92 3.03 33.40 12.66
CA HIS A 92 2.19 34.21 13.55
C HIS A 92 3.01 34.88 14.66
N LYS A 93 4.07 34.24 15.18
CA LYS A 93 5.01 34.85 16.14
C LYS A 93 5.93 35.89 15.49
N GLN A 94 6.23 35.76 14.20
CA GLN A 94 6.97 36.77 13.43
C GLN A 94 6.07 37.85 12.79
N ARG A 95 4.76 37.85 13.10
CA ARG A 95 3.84 38.88 12.60
C ARG A 95 4.10 40.22 13.27
N ILE A 96 5.06 40.98 12.72
CA ILE A 96 5.08 42.44 12.81
C ILE A 96 3.71 42.92 12.29
N PRO A 97 3.03 43.88 12.93
CA PRO A 97 1.70 44.31 12.50
C PRO A 97 1.78 44.93 11.10
N VAL A 98 1.45 44.14 10.08
CA VAL A 98 1.29 44.60 8.71
C VAL A 98 0.02 45.43 8.67
N LYS A 99 0.17 46.76 8.60
CA LYS A 99 -0.92 47.65 8.19
C LYS A 99 -1.25 47.27 6.75
N ASN A 100 -2.52 46.95 6.49
CA ASN A 100 -3.00 46.48 5.19
C ASN A 100 -2.79 47.57 4.13
N ASN A 101 -1.68 47.50 3.40
CA ASN A 101 -1.49 48.21 2.15
C ASN A 101 -1.78 47.23 1.01
N GLY A 102 -2.37 47.70 -0.09
CA GLY A 102 -2.89 46.84 -1.15
C GLY A 102 -1.84 45.93 -1.83
N PRO A 103 -2.30 44.96 -2.65
CA PRO A 103 -1.47 43.90 -3.26
C PRO A 103 -0.44 44.37 -4.31
N GLY A 104 -0.13 45.67 -4.37
CA GLY A 104 0.87 46.28 -5.26
C GLY A 104 1.90 47.15 -4.53
N ASP A 105 1.99 47.07 -3.20
CA ASP A 105 2.97 47.84 -2.42
C ASP A 105 4.38 47.24 -2.59
N PRO A 106 5.38 48.02 -3.04
CA PRO A 106 6.78 47.60 -3.15
C PRO A 106 7.33 46.94 -1.87
N ILE A 107 6.83 47.34 -0.70
CA ILE A 107 7.26 46.79 0.60
C ILE A 107 6.92 45.29 0.72
N GLN A 108 5.77 44.85 0.20
CA GLN A 108 5.41 43.43 0.21
C GLN A 108 6.27 42.60 -0.76
N ALA A 109 6.65 43.18 -1.91
CA ALA A 109 7.53 42.53 -2.86
C ALA A 109 8.95 42.33 -2.28
N ILE A 110 9.44 43.32 -1.53
CA ILE A 110 10.73 43.24 -0.82
C ILE A 110 10.70 42.12 0.21
N HIS A 111 9.68 42.10 1.09
CA HIS A 111 9.57 41.04 2.09
C HIS A 111 9.41 39.64 1.49
N LEU A 112 8.66 39.51 0.40
CA LEU A 112 8.52 38.22 -0.31
C LEU A 112 9.86 37.77 -0.90
N PHE A 113 10.65 38.70 -1.45
CA PHE A 113 11.98 38.42 -1.97
C PHE A 113 12.94 38.00 -0.85
N GLU A 114 12.96 38.71 0.27
CA GLU A 114 13.78 38.38 1.45
C GLU A 114 13.45 36.99 1.99
N PHE A 115 12.15 36.69 2.16
CA PHE A 115 11.69 35.39 2.63
C PHE A 115 12.11 34.26 1.66
N LYS A 116 11.93 34.47 0.36
CA LYS A 116 12.33 33.50 -0.67
C LYS A 116 13.86 33.31 -0.68
N MET A 117 14.63 34.39 -0.53
CA MET A 117 16.08 34.35 -0.47
C MET A 117 16.56 33.56 0.76
N GLN A 118 15.93 33.74 1.92
CA GLN A 118 16.26 32.98 3.13
C GLN A 118 16.04 31.47 2.94
N LEU A 119 14.90 31.07 2.36
CA LEU A 119 14.62 29.66 2.06
C LEU A 119 15.63 29.08 1.06
N MET A 120 16.00 29.84 0.04
CA MET A 120 17.00 29.39 -0.93
C MET A 120 18.38 29.23 -0.29
N LEU A 121 18.78 30.14 0.59
CA LEU A 121 20.06 30.05 1.31
C LEU A 121 20.12 28.80 2.20
N GLU A 122 19.05 28.49 2.91
CA GLU A 122 18.94 27.27 3.72
C GLU A 122 19.02 26.01 2.85
N SER A 123 18.37 26.03 1.68
CA SER A 123 18.45 24.93 0.71
C SER A 123 19.86 24.73 0.16
N VAL A 124 20.58 25.81 -0.19
CA VAL A 124 21.95 25.74 -0.69
C VAL A 124 22.88 25.12 0.36
N LYS A 125 22.77 25.56 1.62
CA LYS A 125 23.57 25.00 2.71
C LYS A 125 23.33 23.49 2.88
N SER A 126 22.06 23.06 2.88
CA SER A 126 21.73 21.63 2.99
C SER A 126 22.27 20.81 1.82
N LEU A 127 22.31 21.37 0.60
CA LEU A 127 22.88 20.72 -0.56
C LEU A 127 24.40 20.59 -0.46
N GLN A 128 25.09 21.63 0.01
CA GLN A 128 26.54 21.61 0.23
C GLN A 128 26.94 20.55 1.27
N ASP A 129 26.19 20.44 2.37
CA ASP A 129 26.44 19.41 3.38
C ASP A 129 26.30 17.99 2.79
N LYS A 130 25.31 17.77 1.89
CA LYS A 130 25.13 16.50 1.19
C LYS A 130 26.23 16.22 0.17
N GLU A 131 26.65 17.22 -0.59
CA GLU A 131 27.75 17.11 -1.55
C GLU A 131 29.04 16.67 -0.85
N LYS A 132 29.34 17.29 0.30
CA LYS A 132 30.50 16.92 1.11
C LYS A 132 30.44 15.47 1.60
N MET A 133 29.29 15.02 2.10
CA MET A 133 29.14 13.62 2.55
C MET A 133 29.34 12.63 1.41
N LEU A 134 28.78 12.91 0.23
CA LEU A 134 28.96 12.06 -0.95
C LEU A 134 30.41 12.03 -1.41
N GLU A 135 31.12 13.15 -1.30
CA GLU A 135 32.55 13.21 -1.62
C GLU A 135 33.38 12.35 -0.67
N GLU A 136 33.11 12.42 0.64
CA GLU A 136 33.78 11.58 1.65
C GLU A 136 33.52 10.08 1.44
N GLU A 137 32.26 9.70 1.16
CA GLU A 137 31.89 8.31 0.86
C GLU A 137 32.59 7.82 -0.42
N ASN A 138 32.58 8.62 -1.48
CA ASN A 138 33.27 8.28 -2.73
C ASN A 138 34.78 8.11 -2.51
N GLN A 139 35.42 8.98 -1.73
CA GLN A 139 36.83 8.81 -1.37
C GLN A 139 37.07 7.51 -0.60
N GLN A 140 36.18 7.14 0.30
CA GLN A 140 36.28 5.89 1.05
C GLN A 140 36.11 4.66 0.14
N LEU A 141 35.14 4.68 -0.77
CA LEU A 141 34.91 3.62 -1.75
C LEU A 141 36.10 3.48 -2.70
N GLN A 142 36.67 4.58 -3.19
CA GLN A 142 37.87 4.55 -4.02
C GLN A 142 39.05 3.91 -3.27
N LYS A 143 39.28 4.26 -2.00
CA LYS A 143 40.31 3.62 -1.16
C LYS A 143 40.09 2.12 -1.03
N GLN A 144 38.85 1.68 -0.80
CA GLN A 144 38.51 0.25 -0.73
C GLN A 144 38.76 -0.47 -2.05
N ILE A 145 38.37 0.11 -3.19
CA ILE A 145 38.62 -0.47 -4.52
C ILE A 145 40.13 -0.64 -4.76
N VAL A 146 40.95 0.36 -4.42
CA VAL A 146 42.41 0.28 -4.55
C VAL A 146 43.00 -0.79 -3.62
N ALA A 147 42.53 -0.88 -2.38
CA ALA A 147 42.96 -1.90 -1.43
C ALA A 147 42.62 -3.32 -1.91
N MET A 148 41.40 -3.53 -2.42
CA MET A 148 40.99 -4.82 -3.00
C MET A 148 41.80 -5.17 -4.25
N LYS A 149 42.13 -4.20 -5.10
CA LYS A 149 43.01 -4.42 -6.27
C LYS A 149 44.42 -4.85 -5.86
N LYS A 150 45.00 -4.22 -4.84
CA LYS A 150 46.32 -4.64 -4.29
C LYS A 150 46.28 -6.00 -3.60
N GLY A 151 45.17 -6.38 -2.98
CA GLY A 151 44.97 -7.71 -2.40
C GLY A 151 44.78 -8.83 -3.43
N GLY A 152 44.45 -8.49 -4.68
CA GLY A 152 44.26 -9.43 -5.78
C GLY A 152 45.53 -9.92 -6.47
N GLU A 153 46.70 -9.33 -6.19
CA GLU A 153 47.96 -9.72 -6.85
C GLU A 153 48.68 -10.92 -6.18
N ILE A 154 48.19 -11.46 -5.06
CA ILE A 154 48.82 -12.61 -4.38
C ILE A 154 48.24 -13.98 -4.79
N TYR A 155 47.09 -14.05 -5.47
CA TYR A 155 46.48 -15.33 -5.84
C TYR A 155 46.35 -15.53 -7.35
N ASN A 156 47.49 -15.51 -8.05
CA ASN A 156 47.63 -16.31 -9.27
C ASN A 156 47.86 -17.78 -8.85
N GLY A 157 46.78 -18.47 -8.50
CA GLY A 157 46.87 -19.87 -8.11
C GLY A 157 45.54 -20.47 -7.68
N LYS A 158 44.87 -21.12 -8.63
CA LYS A 158 43.73 -22.04 -8.50
C LYS A 158 42.37 -21.41 -8.14
N VAL A 159 41.51 -21.50 -9.16
CA VAL A 159 40.05 -21.50 -9.07
C VAL A 159 39.61 -22.55 -8.05
N ASP A 160 38.89 -22.12 -7.02
CA ASP A 160 37.73 -22.84 -6.49
C ASP A 160 36.86 -21.82 -5.75
N HIS A 161 35.61 -21.67 -6.22
CA HIS A 161 34.59 -20.83 -5.59
C HIS A 161 34.19 -21.42 -4.24
N PRO A 162 34.07 -20.58 -3.20
CA PRO A 162 32.89 -20.66 -2.35
C PRO A 162 32.20 -19.30 -2.24
N LEU A 163 30.89 -19.34 -2.44
CA LEU A 163 29.91 -18.27 -2.29
C LEU A 163 30.08 -17.49 -0.97
N GLY A 164 30.79 -16.37 -1.03
CA GLY A 164 30.82 -15.35 0.01
C GLY A 164 29.86 -14.23 -0.36
N HIS A 165 28.59 -14.32 0.08
CA HIS A 165 27.66 -13.20 0.01
C HIS A 165 28.25 -12.00 0.77
N PRO A 166 28.31 -10.79 0.19
CA PRO A 166 28.69 -9.60 0.94
C PRO A 166 27.57 -9.28 1.96
N PRO A 167 27.92 -8.82 3.17
CA PRO A 167 26.94 -8.40 4.16
C PRO A 167 26.17 -7.21 3.60
N GLN A 168 24.85 -7.37 3.49
CA GLN A 168 23.92 -6.31 3.15
C GLN A 168 24.04 -5.21 4.20
N GLN A 169 24.76 -4.13 3.87
CA GLN A 169 24.79 -2.93 4.70
C GLN A 169 23.42 -2.25 4.60
N ARG A 170 22.54 -2.58 5.55
CA ARG A 170 21.35 -1.79 5.86
C ARG A 170 21.82 -0.49 6.51
N THR A 171 21.85 0.59 5.74
CA THR A 171 22.01 1.94 6.31
C THR A 171 20.70 2.36 6.97
N LEU A 172 20.53 1.95 8.22
CA LEU A 172 19.55 2.51 9.15
C LEU A 172 20.08 3.82 9.72
N CYS A 173 19.91 4.94 9.01
CA CYS A 173 20.25 6.25 9.58
C CYS A 173 19.33 7.39 9.11
N LEU A 174 18.00 7.25 9.15
CA LEU A 174 17.08 8.40 8.97
C LEU A 174 15.78 8.26 9.79
N LEU A 175 15.92 7.96 11.09
CA LEU A 175 14.85 8.11 12.06
C LEU A 175 15.32 9.07 13.17
N LYS A 176 15.08 10.37 12.94
CA LYS A 176 14.84 11.39 13.96
C LYS A 176 14.15 12.58 13.30
#